data_AF-A0A2V6P886-F1
#
_entry.id   AF-A0A2V6P886-F1
#
_cell.length_a   1.000
_cell.length_b   1.000
_cell.length_c   1.000
_cell.angle_alpha   90.00
_cell.angle_beta   90.00
_cell.angle_gamma   90.00
#
_symmetry.space_group_name_H-M   'P 1'
#
loop_
_entity.id
_entity.type
_entity.pdbx_description
1 polymer ?
#
loop_
_entity_poly.entity_id
_entity_poly.type
_entity_poly.pdbx_seq_one_letter_code
_entity_poly.pdbx_strand_id
1 'polypeptide(L)' 'GVPFARVLDVARWIHDELETLGVPGVPKTSGAEGLHVYVRLPPGTSYETGRLFCQIVGTMVADQHPKIATLERRVHARG' A
#
# COMPACT_ATOMS: atom_id res chain seq x y z
N GLY A 1 -13.27 8.24 -10.81
CA GLY A 1 -11.97 8.47 -10.18
C GLY A 1 -12.16 8.61 -8.68
N VAL A 2 -11.20 8.18 -7.88
CA VAL A 2 -11.22 8.36 -6.42
C VAL A 2 -10.62 9.73 -6.08
N PRO A 3 -11.22 10.54 -5.19
CA PRO A 3 -10.63 11.82 -4.78
C PRO A 3 -9.23 11.61 -4.18
N PHE A 4 -8.27 12.49 -4.49
CA PHE A 4 -6.90 12.34 -4.00
C PHE A 4 -6.80 12.30 -2.47
N ALA A 5 -7.71 12.96 -1.75
CA ALA A 5 -7.81 12.85 -0.29
C ALA A 5 -7.93 11.40 0.19
N ARG A 6 -8.67 10.55 -0.53
CA ARG A 6 -8.81 9.12 -0.21
C ARG A 6 -7.55 8.32 -0.50
N VAL A 7 -6.75 8.74 -1.49
CA VAL A 7 -5.42 8.18 -1.72
C VAL A 7 -4.50 8.49 -0.55
N LEU A 8 -4.59 9.70 0.02
CA LEU A 8 -3.83 10.09 1.21
C LEU A 8 -4.26 9.31 2.46
N ASP A 9 -5.56 9.05 2.63
CA ASP A 9 -6.06 8.21 3.73
C ASP A 9 -5.42 6.82 3.69
N VAL A 10 -5.46 6.15 2.53
CA VAL A 10 -4.84 4.82 2.35
C VAL A 10 -3.32 4.88 2.55
N ALA A 11 -2.65 5.92 2.05
CA ALA A 11 -1.21 6.09 2.23
C ALA A 11 -0.82 6.26 3.71
N ARG A 12 -1.64 6.94 4.51
CA ARG A 12 -1.44 7.10 5.96
C ARG A 12 -1.65 5.79 6.70
N TRP A 13 -2.69 5.02 6.38
CA TRP A 13 -2.87 3.70 7.00
C TRP A 13 -1.72 2.74 6.66
N ILE A 14 -1.23 2.76 5.42
CA ILE A 14 -0.03 2.00 5.05
C ILE A 14 1.19 2.47 5.87
N HIS A 15 1.34 3.78 6.10
CA HIS A 15 2.41 4.32 6.93
C HIS A 15 2.31 3.85 8.38
N ASP A 16 1.11 3.90 8.97
CA ASP A 16 0.85 3.45 10.34
C ASP A 16 1.20 1.96 10.50
N GLU A 17 0.79 1.11 9.56
CA GLU A 17 1.15 -0.32 9.57
C GLU A 17 2.65 -0.56 9.39
N LEU A 18 3.31 0.25 8.57
CA LEU A 18 4.76 0.16 8.38
C LEU A 18 5.52 0.62 9.64
N GLU A 19 5.03 1.64 10.35
CA GLU A 19 5.58 2.06 11.65
C GLU A 19 5.43 0.98 12.72
N THR A 20 4.28 0.30 12.80
CA THR A 20 4.08 -0.78 13.78
C THR A 20 5.03 -1.96 13.56
N LEU A 21 5.39 -2.22 12.31
CA LEU A 21 6.35 -3.26 11.90
C LEU A 21 7.82 -2.78 12.01
N GLY A 22 8.07 -1.52 12.33
CA GLY A 22 9.42 -0.93 12.38
C GLY A 22 10.08 -0.82 11.00
N VAL A 23 9.29 -0.74 9.93
CA VAL A 23 9.76 -0.71 8.54
C VAL A 23 9.53 0.68 7.94
N PRO A 24 10.57 1.48 7.64
CA PRO A 24 10.36 2.81 7.07
C PRO A 24 9.85 2.73 5.62
N GLY A 25 8.72 3.42 5.36
CA GLY A 25 8.16 3.63 4.03
C GLY A 25 8.29 5.08 3.57
N VAL A 26 8.63 5.30 2.30
CA VAL A 26 8.78 6.65 1.71
C VAL A 26 7.72 6.89 0.62
N PRO A 27 6.83 7.88 0.76
CA PRO A 27 5.82 8.17 -0.25
C PRO A 27 6.40 8.94 -1.44
N LYS A 28 5.88 8.64 -2.63
CA LYS A 28 6.18 9.34 -3.90
C LYS A 28 4.90 9.44 -4.72
N THR A 29 4.55 10.64 -5.19
CA THR A 29 3.46 10.82 -6.15
C THR A 29 3.72 10.06 -7.46
N SER A 30 2.68 9.46 -8.05
CA SER A 30 2.85 8.65 -9.27
C SER A 30 3.06 9.48 -10.54
N GLY A 31 2.73 10.78 -10.51
CA GLY A 31 2.69 11.63 -11.69
C GLY A 31 1.37 11.56 -12.48
N ALA A 32 0.40 10.79 -11.97
CA ALA A 32 -0.96 10.71 -12.49
C ALA A 32 -1.97 10.83 -11.33
N GLU A 33 -2.84 9.84 -11.12
CA GLU A 33 -3.93 9.92 -10.15
C GLU A 33 -3.61 9.29 -8.77
N GLY A 34 -2.37 8.83 -8.54
CA GLY A 34 -2.04 7.97 -7.40
C GLY A 34 -0.73 8.27 -6.68
N LEU A 35 -0.36 7.36 -5.77
CA LEU A 35 0.82 7.44 -4.92
C LEU A 35 1.49 6.06 -4.82
N HIS A 36 2.81 6.06 -4.73
CA HIS A 36 3.63 4.88 -4.44
C HIS A 36 4.26 5.02 -3.06
N VAL A 37 4.36 3.92 -2.31
CA VAL A 37 5.12 3.85 -1.07
C VAL A 37 6.31 2.91 -1.31
N TYR A 38 7.52 3.42 -1.14
CA TYR A 38 8.75 2.65 -1.30
C TYR A 38 9.21 2.12 0.05
N VAL A 39 9.50 0.83 0.10
CA VAL A 39 10.05 0.15 1.27
C VAL A 39 11.45 -0.33 0.92
N ARG A 40 12.43 0.00 1.77
CA ARG A 40 13.80 -0.47 1.59
C ARG A 40 13.94 -1.88 2.16
N LEU A 41 14.20 -2.84 1.29
CA LEU A 41 14.42 -4.24 1.68
C LEU A 41 15.92 -4.53 1.83
N PRO A 42 16.32 -5.48 2.70
CA PRO A 42 17.70 -5.94 2.79
C PRO A 42 18.23 -6.48 1.44
N PRO A 43 19.53 -6.33 1.14
CA PRO A 43 20.14 -6.95 -0.03
C PRO A 43 19.90 -8.47 -0.05
N GLY A 44 19.65 -9.04 -1.23
CA GLY A 44 19.37 -10.47 -1.37
C GLY A 44 17.91 -10.87 -1.10
N THR A 45 17.03 -9.93 -0.77
CA THR A 45 15.58 -10.21 -0.66
C THR A 45 15.02 -10.61 -2.02
N SER A 46 14.38 -11.78 -2.10
CA SER A 46 13.75 -12.24 -3.35
C SER A 46 12.53 -11.41 -3.71
N TYR A 47 12.15 -11.41 -4.99
CA TYR A 47 10.95 -10.73 -5.46
C TYR A 47 9.69 -11.24 -4.74
N GLU A 48 9.59 -12.55 -4.55
CA GLU A 48 8.46 -13.22 -3.91
C GLU A 48 8.32 -12.78 -2.45
N THR A 49 9.45 -12.67 -1.73
CA THR A 49 9.47 -12.24 -0.33
C THR A 49 9.02 -10.78 -0.21
N GLY A 50 9.57 -9.89 -1.04
CA GLY A 50 9.18 -8.48 -1.05
C GLY A 50 7.71 -8.30 -1.45
N ARG A 51 7.24 -9.07 -2.43
CA ARG A 51 5.83 -9.09 -2.84
C ARG A 51 4.92 -9.57 -1.71
N LEU A 52 5.28 -10.66 -1.03
CA LEU A 52 4.50 -11.23 0.07
C LEU A 52 4.37 -10.22 1.21
N PHE A 53 5.47 -9.55 1.58
CA PHE A 53 5.44 -8.47 2.56
C PHE A 53 4.43 -7.37 2.20
N CYS A 54 4.51 -6.84 0.97
CA CYS A 54 3.56 -5.82 0.50
C CYS A 54 2.11 -6.34 0.48
N GLN A 55 1.89 -7.63 0.18
CA GLN A 55 0.57 -8.24 0.22
C GLN A 55 0.03 -8.34 1.65
N ILE A 56 0.87 -8.69 2.63
CA ILE A 56 0.47 -8.74 4.05
C ILE A 56 0.05 -7.35 4.51
N VAL A 57 0.89 -6.33 4.32
CA VAL A 57 0.58 -4.94 4.70
C VAL A 57 -0.67 -4.44 4.00
N GLY A 58 -0.80 -4.68 2.70
CA GLY A 58 -2.01 -4.32 1.95
C GLY A 58 -3.27 -5.02 2.47
N THR A 59 -3.15 -6.29 2.89
CA THR A 59 -4.26 -7.08 3.44
C THR A 59 -4.69 -6.54 4.79
N MET A 60 -3.76 -6.17 5.66
CA MET A 60 -4.06 -5.55 6.96
C MET A 60 -4.88 -4.26 6.78
N VAL A 61 -4.46 -3.37 5.86
CA VAL A 61 -5.20 -2.14 5.57
C VAL A 61 -6.56 -2.42 4.94
N ALA A 62 -6.66 -3.39 4.02
CA ALA A 62 -7.92 -3.75 3.39
C ALA A 62 -8.92 -4.39 4.36
N ASP A 63 -8.45 -5.17 5.33
CA ASP A 63 -9.28 -5.79 6.37
C ASP A 63 -9.83 -4.75 7.37
N GLN A 64 -9.00 -3.77 7.75
CA GLN A 64 -9.41 -2.67 8.62
C GLN A 64 -10.32 -1.65 7.91
N HIS A 65 -10.13 -1.45 6.60
CA HIS A 65 -10.85 -0.45 5.80
C HIS A 65 -11.49 -1.04 4.52
N PRO A 66 -12.37 -2.06 4.63
CA PRO A 66 -12.84 -2.83 3.47
C PRO A 66 -13.75 -2.05 2.52
N LYS A 67 -14.27 -0.90 2.96
CA LYS A 67 -15.08 0.00 2.13
C LYS A 67 -14.23 0.95 1.27
N ILE A 68 -12.91 0.98 1.48
CA ILE A 68 -12.03 2.03 0.97
C ILE A 68 -10.81 1.43 0.25
N ALA A 69 -10.23 0.37 0.80
CA ALA A 69 -9.04 -0.28 0.28
C ALA A 69 -9.35 -1.69 -0.23
N THR A 70 -8.67 -2.09 -1.31
CA THR A 70 -8.76 -3.43 -1.90
C THR A 70 -7.43 -3.82 -2.53
N LEU A 71 -7.15 -5.12 -2.58
CA LEU A 71 -6.02 -5.70 -3.32
C LEU A 71 -6.40 -6.16 -4.74
N GLU A 72 -7.67 -5.99 -5.15
CA GLU A 72 -8.12 -6.40 -6.48
C GLU A 72 -7.40 -5.59 -7.57
N ARG A 73 -6.73 -6.31 -8.47
CA ARG A 73 -5.91 -5.71 -9.52
C ARG A 73 -6.73 -5.29 -10.72
N ARG A 74 -7.84 -5.96 -11.02
CA ARG A 74 -8.69 -5.63 -12.15
C ARG A 74 -9.50 -4.39 -11.83
N VAL A 75 -9.31 -3.33 -12.62
CA VAL A 75 -9.95 -2.02 -12.40
C VAL A 75 -11.47 -2.14 -12.25
N HIS A 76 -12.12 -2.96 -13.08
CA HIS A 76 -13.58 -3.16 -13.05
C HIS A 76 -14.09 -3.94 -11.83
N ALA A 77 -13.21 -4.59 -11.05
CA ALA A 77 -13.58 -5.40 -9.90
C ALA A 77 -13.20 -4.74 -8.56
N ARG A 78 -12.73 -3.49 -8.57
CA ARG A 78 -12.33 -2.73 -7.38
C ARG A 78 -13.50 -2.10 -6.60
N GLY A 79 -14.74 -2.30 -7.05
CA GLY A 79 -15.95 -1.66 -6.52
C GLY A 79 -16.24 -0.32 -7.18
#